data_AF-D5Q4U3-F1
#
_entry.id   AF-D5Q4U3-F1
#
_cell.length_a   1.000
_cell.length_b   1.000
_cell.length_c   1.000
_cell.angle_alpha   90.00
_cell.angle_beta   90.00
_cell.angle_gamma   90.00
#
_symmetry.space_group_name_H-M   'P 1'
#
loop_
_entity.id
_entity.type
_entity.pdbx_description
1 polymer ?
#
loop_
_entity_poly.entity_id
_entity_poly.type
_entity_poly.pdbx_seq_one_letter_code
_entity_poly.pdbx_strand_id
1 'polypeptide(L)' 'MLLRASIGMGIVIFTMAFVQNVYQLLGLRILQGVFTGYATACTTLIATQTDKNHSGWALGTLATASTTGS' A
#
# COMPACT_ATOMS: atom_id res chain seq x y z
N MET A 1 -6.03 -7.21 -9.62
CA MET A 1 -4.63 -6.74 -9.50
C MET A 1 -4.35 -6.18 -8.12
N LEU A 2 -5.21 -5.31 -7.58
CA LEU A 2 -5.05 -4.76 -6.23
C LEU A 2 -5.02 -5.82 -5.12
N LEU A 3 -6.03 -6.69 -5.07
CA LEU A 3 -6.11 -7.77 -4.08
C LEU A 3 -4.89 -8.71 -4.07
N ARG A 4 -4.27 -8.94 -5.24
CA ARG A 4 -3.07 -9.79 -5.35
C ARG A 4 -1.82 -9.10 -4.81
N ALA A 5 -1.74 -7.77 -4.92
CA ALA A 5 -0.62 -6.99 -4.40
C ALA A 5 -0.74 -6.72 -2.89
N SER A 6 -1.95 -6.55 -2.34
CA SER A 6 -2.14 -6.45 -0.89
C SER A 6 -1.79 -7.75 -0.15
N ILE A 7 -2.06 -8.91 -0.75
CA ILE A 7 -1.59 -10.21 -0.23
C ILE A 7 -0.05 -10.28 -0.21
N GLY A 8 0.61 -9.81 -1.28
CA GLY A 8 2.07 -9.74 -1.32
C GLY A 8 2.66 -8.82 -0.23
N MET A 9 2.01 -7.68 0.01
CA MET A 9 2.43 -6.72 1.03
C MET A 9 2.29 -7.28 2.45
N GLY A 10 1.20 -8.04 2.72
CA GLY A 10 1.01 -8.73 3.99
C GLY A 10 2.07 -9.80 4.25
N ILE A 11 2.46 -10.58 3.22
CA ILE A 11 3.52 -11.59 3.33
C ILE A 11 4.88 -10.92 3.60
N VAL A 12 5.20 -9.81 2.94
CA VAL A 12 6.46 -9.07 3.16
C VAL A 12 6.54 -8.55 4.59
N ILE A 13 5.48 -7.92 5.10
CA ILE A 13 5.44 -7.41 6.48
C ILE A 13 5.52 -8.57 7.50
N PHE A 14 4.83 -9.68 7.23
CA PHE A 14 4.88 -10.88 8.08
C PHE A 14 6.29 -11.49 8.13
N THR A 15 6.97 -11.62 6.99
CA THR A 15 8.37 -12.08 6.94
C THR A 15 9.33 -11.09 7.59
N MET A 16 9.03 -9.79 7.57
CA MET A 16 9.82 -8.75 8.23
C MET A 16 9.84 -8.91 9.75
N ALA A 17 8.75 -9.42 10.35
CA ALA A 17 8.67 -9.70 11.79
C ALA A 17 9.58 -10.86 12.24
N PHE A 18 9.96 -11.76 11.33
CA PHE A 18 10.82 -12.92 11.61
C PHE A 18 12.28 -12.73 11.20
N VAL A 19 12.64 -11.56 10.67
CA VAL A 19 14.01 -11.33 10.21
C VAL A 19 14.98 -11.15 11.39
N GLN A 20 16.05 -11.94 11.38
CA GLN A 20 17.13 -11.88 12.37
C GLN A 20 18.45 -11.35 11.79
N ASN A 21 18.51 -11.08 10.49
CA ASN A 21 19.73 -10.69 9.77
C ASN A 21 19.58 -9.40 8.97
N VAL A 22 20.58 -8.51 9.02
CA VAL A 22 20.54 -7.17 8.41
C VAL A 22 20.38 -7.23 6.88
N TYR A 23 21.05 -8.19 6.22
CA TYR A 23 20.93 -8.38 4.77
C TYR A 23 19.52 -8.75 4.32
N GLN A 24 18.82 -9.52 5.16
CA GLN A 24 17.45 -9.95 4.91
C GLN A 24 16.46 -8.79 5.12
N LEU A 25 16.72 -7.95 6.13
CA LEU A 25 15.99 -6.72 6.40
C LEU A 25 16.15 -5.69 5.26
N LEU A 26 17.36 -5.58 4.70
CA LEU A 26 17.66 -4.72 3.56
C LEU A 26 16.90 -5.17 2.30
N GLY A 27 16.90 -6.47 2.00
CA GLY A 27 16.12 -7.03 0.89
C GLY A 27 14.61 -6.79 1.04
N LEU A 28 14.06 -6.99 2.24
CA LEU A 28 12.66 -6.72 2.54
C LEU A 28 12.31 -5.23 2.45
N ARG A 29 13.22 -4.32 2.83
CA ARG A 29 13.03 -2.87 2.69
C ARG A 29 12.95 -2.43 1.24
N ILE A 30 13.78 -3.01 0.37
CA ILE A 30 13.72 -2.76 -1.07
C ILE A 30 12.39 -3.26 -1.63
N LEU A 31 11.97 -4.48 -1.25
CA LEU A 31 10.65 -5.01 -1.61
C LEU A 31 9.52 -4.10 -1.12
N GLN A 32 9.56 -3.68 0.15
CA GLN A 32 8.58 -2.76 0.73
C GLN A 32 8.51 -1.44 -0.06
N GLY A 33 9.65 -0.91 -0.51
CA GLY A 33 9.71 0.27 -1.38
C GLY A 33 9.03 0.08 -2.74
N VAL A 34 9.16 -1.10 -3.35
CA VAL A 34 8.44 -1.44 -4.59
C VAL A 34 6.91 -1.46 -4.35
N PHE A 35 6.47 -1.97 -3.19
CA PHE A 35 5.05 -1.96 -2.82
C PHE A 35 4.52 -0.58 -2.39
N THR A 36 5.38 0.40 -2.05
CA THR A 36 4.91 1.78 -1.80
C THR A 36 4.26 2.39 -3.05
N GLY A 37 4.79 2.10 -4.26
CA GLY A 37 4.20 2.57 -5.52
C GLY A 37 2.81 1.99 -5.80
N TYR A 38 2.50 0.83 -5.22
CA TYR A 38 1.20 0.20 -5.32
C TYR A 38 0.10 0.99 -4.58
N ALA A 39 0.41 1.57 -3.42
CA ALA A 39 -0.54 2.42 -2.69
C ALA A 39 -0.94 3.66 -3.52
N THR A 40 0.02 4.31 -4.18
CA THR A 40 -0.24 5.44 -5.09
C THR A 40 -1.08 5.01 -6.29
N ALA A 41 -0.81 3.83 -6.86
CA ALA A 41 -1.60 3.29 -7.97
C ALA A 41 -3.06 3.04 -7.56
N CYS A 42 -3.33 2.54 -6.35
CA CYS A 42 -4.70 2.41 -5.81
C CYS A 42 -5.42 3.76 -5.80
N THR A 43 -4.77 4.80 -5.26
CA THR A 43 -5.33 6.14 -5.12
C THR A 43 -5.61 6.77 -6.48
N THR A 44 -4.70 6.61 -7.45
CA THR A 44 -4.90 7.03 -8.84
C THR A 44 -6.06 6.29 -9.49
N LEU A 45 -6.18 4.98 -9.31
CA LEU A 45 -7.24 4.17 -9.90
C LEU A 45 -8.61 4.59 -9.34
N ILE A 46 -8.70 4.83 -8.02
CA ILE A 46 -9.90 5.35 -7.38
C ILE A 46 -10.21 6.77 -7.85
N ALA A 47 -9.20 7.64 -7.99
CA ALA A 47 -9.40 8.98 -8.53
C ALA A 47 -9.86 8.98 -10.01
N THR A 48 -9.45 7.99 -10.80
CA THR A 48 -9.81 7.89 -12.22
C THR A 48 -11.16 7.18 -12.43
N GLN A 49 -11.53 6.26 -11.54
CA GLN A 49 -12.81 5.52 -11.59
C GLN A 49 -13.95 6.22 -10.84
N THR A 50 -13.65 7.19 -9.97
CA THR A 50 -14.67 7.92 -9.20
C THR A 50 -15.14 9.17 -9.94
N ASP A 51 -16.45 9.31 -10.11
CA ASP A 51 -17.12 10.47 -10.72
C ASP A 51 -16.70 11.79 -10.06
N LYS A 52 -16.52 12.86 -10.86
CA LYS A 52 -15.95 14.16 -10.44
C LYS A 52 -16.72 14.83 -9.29
N ASN A 53 -17.96 14.43 -9.04
CA ASN A 53 -18.79 14.90 -7.94
C ASN A 53 -18.55 14.16 -6.60
N HIS A 54 -18.03 12.93 -6.63
CA HIS A 54 -17.78 12.10 -5.43
C HIS A 54 -16.29 11.84 -5.18
N SER A 55 -15.41 12.23 -6.09
CA SER A 55 -13.96 12.07 -5.99
C SER A 55 -13.39 12.67 -4.71
N GLY A 56 -13.91 13.82 -4.26
CA GLY A 56 -13.52 14.43 -2.98
C GLY A 56 -13.90 13.59 -1.74
N TRP A 57 -15.06 12.94 -1.74
CA TRP A 57 -15.48 12.04 -0.66
C TRP A 57 -14.68 10.74 -0.69
N ALA A 58 -14.48 10.14 -1.87
CA ALA A 58 -13.72 8.91 -2.02
C ALA A 58 -12.23 9.09 -1.67
N LEU A 59 -11.59 10.16 -2.15
CA LEU A 59 -10.21 10.51 -1.78
C LEU A 59 -10.10 10.90 -0.31
N GLY A 60 -11.10 11.61 0.23
CA GLY A 60 -11.18 11.95 1.65
C GLY A 60 -11.23 10.70 2.54
N THR A 61 -12.09 9.74 2.24
CA THR A 61 -12.16 8.46 2.95
C THR A 61 -10.86 7.66 2.83
N LEU A 62 -10.22 7.66 1.65
CA LEU A 62 -8.92 7.02 1.43
C LEU A 62 -7.81 7.66 2.27
N ALA A 63 -7.78 9.00 2.32
CA ALA A 63 -6.83 9.75 3.12
C ALA A 63 -7.05 9.52 4.62
N THR A 64 -8.31 9.53 5.09
CA THR A 64 -8.65 9.17 6.47
C THR A 64 -8.21 7.75 6.79
N ALA A 65 -8.48 6.79 5.90
CA ALA A 65 -8.05 5.40 6.10
C ALA A 65 -6.52 5.27 6.19
N SER A 66 -5.76 6.01 5.37
CA SER A 66 -4.30 6.03 5.48
C SER A 66 -3.82 6.67 6.79
N THR A 67 -4.40 7.79 7.21
CA THR A 67 -3.97 8.50 8.43
C THR A 67 -4.35 7.77 9.70
N THR A 68 -5.52 7.10 9.73
CA THR A 68 -5.96 6.28 10.86
C THR A 68 -5.16 4.98 10.99
N GLY A 69 -4.66 4.44 9.87
CA GLY A 69 -3.87 3.20 9.85
C GLY A 69 -2.35 3.38 9.98
N SER A 70 -1.85 4.62 9.97
CA SER A 70 -0.42 4.96 10.17
C SER A 70 -0.07 5.03 11.66
#